data_AF-A0A314Z1C9-F1
#
_entry.id   AF-A0A314Z1C9-F1
#
_cell.length_a   1.000
_cell.length_b   1.000
_cell.length_c   1.000
_cell.angle_alpha   90.00
_cell.angle_beta   90.00
_cell.angle_gamma   90.00
#
_symmetry.space_group_name_H-M   'P 1'
#
loop_
_entity.id
_entity.type
_entity.pdbx_description
1 polymer ?
#
loop_
_entity_poly.entity_id
_entity_poly.type
_entity_poly.pdbx_seq_one_letter_code
_entity_poly.pdbx_strand_id
1 'polypeptide(L)'
;MRGTRGYLAPEWISGVAITVKADVYSYGMMLFEFVSGRRNSEQSEDGKVRFFPSWAASQISTAETDVLSLLDPRLDGNADIQELTRICRVACWCVQDDEAHRPSMGQVVQILEVVSDVNLPPIPRSLQVLGDDQEHIIFFTESSSSQSSHRRSNNT
;
A
#
# COMPACT_ATOMS: atom_id res chain seq x y z
N MET A 1 17.80 -5.60 -5.15
CA MET A 1 16.75 -4.68 -4.67
C MET A 1 17.08 -4.28 -3.23
N ARG A 2 17.04 -2.98 -2.87
CA ARG A 2 17.28 -2.48 -1.51
C ARG A 2 16.03 -1.71 -1.07
N GLY A 3 15.53 -1.96 0.14
CA GLY A 3 14.37 -1.28 0.70
C GLY A 3 13.58 -2.16 1.68
N THR A 4 12.62 -1.56 2.39
CA THR A 4 11.81 -2.25 3.40
C THR A 4 10.52 -2.77 2.77
N ARG A 5 10.31 -4.09 2.84
CA ARG A 5 9.08 -4.73 2.33
C ARG A 5 7.85 -4.11 2.99
N GLY A 6 6.80 -3.87 2.20
CA GLY A 6 5.59 -3.18 2.66
C GLY A 6 5.72 -1.66 2.70
N TYR A 7 6.81 -1.07 2.20
CA TYR A 7 6.96 0.39 2.03
C TYR A 7 7.44 0.76 0.62
N LEU A 8 7.78 -0.23 -0.20
CA LEU A 8 8.31 -0.03 -1.54
C LEU A 8 7.18 0.35 -2.50
N ALA A 9 7.38 1.45 -3.22
CA ALA A 9 6.49 1.88 -4.28
C ALA A 9 6.51 0.89 -5.47
N PRO A 10 5.43 0.76 -6.25
CA PRO A 10 5.34 -0.20 -7.36
C PRO A 10 6.48 -0.10 -8.38
N GLU A 11 6.98 1.11 -8.63
CA GLU A 11 8.10 1.37 -9.54
C GLU A 11 9.41 0.66 -9.15
N TRP A 12 9.61 0.39 -7.85
CA TRP A 12 10.78 -0.38 -7.39
C TRP A 12 10.79 -1.81 -7.93
N ILE A 13 9.62 -2.36 -8.22
CA ILE A 13 9.43 -3.75 -8.65
C ILE A 13 9.28 -3.84 -10.17
N SER A 14 8.65 -2.85 -10.80
CA SER A 14 8.43 -2.84 -12.26
C SER A 14 9.66 -2.44 -13.08
N GLY A 15 10.74 -1.96 -12.42
CA GLY A 15 12.00 -1.60 -13.09
C GLY A 15 11.94 -0.29 -13.87
N VAL A 16 10.89 0.52 -13.66
CA VAL A 16 10.82 1.89 -14.18
C VAL A 16 11.66 2.84 -13.32
N ALA A 17 11.90 4.05 -13.80
CA ALA A 17 12.73 5.03 -13.10
C ALA A 17 12.16 5.36 -11.70
N ILE A 18 13.00 5.23 -10.68
CA ILE A 18 12.65 5.63 -9.31
C ILE A 18 12.76 7.14 -9.20
N THR A 19 11.70 7.79 -8.73
CA THR A 19 11.64 9.24 -8.52
C THR A 19 11.46 9.58 -7.05
N VAL A 20 11.45 10.88 -6.72
CA VAL A 20 11.10 11.38 -5.38
C VAL A 20 9.69 10.98 -4.93
N LYS A 21 8.82 10.54 -5.85
CA LYS A 21 7.46 10.05 -5.53
C LYS A 21 7.48 8.67 -4.88
N ALA A 22 8.59 7.93 -4.94
CA ALA A 22 8.75 6.70 -4.19
C ALA A 22 8.77 6.98 -2.68
N ASP A 23 9.41 8.07 -2.24
CA ASP A 23 9.40 8.48 -0.83
C ASP A 23 8.01 8.92 -0.37
N VAL A 24 7.24 9.58 -1.24
CA VAL A 24 5.84 9.93 -0.97
C VAL A 24 5.00 8.67 -0.72
N TYR A 25 5.20 7.63 -1.54
CA TYR A 25 4.52 6.35 -1.35
C TYR A 25 4.88 5.73 0.00
N SER A 26 6.18 5.63 0.32
CA SER A 26 6.64 5.09 1.60
C SER A 26 6.10 5.89 2.80
N TYR A 27 5.96 7.21 2.66
CA TYR A 27 5.32 8.06 3.67
C TYR A 27 3.84 7.74 3.84
N GLY A 28 3.08 7.54 2.75
CA GLY A 28 1.68 7.11 2.81
C GLY A 28 1.50 5.78 3.52
N MET A 29 2.39 4.82 3.26
CA MET A 29 2.45 3.55 3.98
C MET A 29 2.73 3.76 5.47
N MET A 30 3.68 4.62 5.83
CA MET A 30 3.94 4.96 7.23
C MET A 30 2.72 5.60 7.91
N LEU A 31 1.96 6.47 7.22
CA LEU A 31 0.73 7.04 7.77
C LEU A 31 -0.33 5.99 8.08
N PHE A 32 -0.49 4.96 7.25
CA PHE A 32 -1.41 3.86 7.54
C PHE A 32 -0.99 3.06 8.79
N GLU A 33 0.30 2.77 8.92
CA GLU A 33 0.85 2.10 10.11
C GLU A 33 0.72 2.98 11.36
N PHE A 34 0.91 4.29 11.23
CA PHE A 34 0.72 5.27 12.31
C PHE A 34 -0.73 5.32 12.79
N VAL A 35 -1.69 5.45 11.86
CA VAL A 35 -3.12 5.54 12.20
C VAL A 35 -3.62 4.27 12.89
N SER A 36 -3.21 3.11 12.39
CA SER A 36 -3.71 1.83 12.87
C SER A 36 -2.94 1.25 14.06
N GLY A 37 -1.72 1.71 14.31
CA GLY A 37 -0.81 1.10 15.28
C GLY A 37 -0.38 -0.32 14.94
N ARG A 38 -0.61 -0.77 13.68
CA ARG A 38 -0.39 -2.14 13.21
C ARG A 38 0.53 -2.16 12.00
N ARG A 39 1.26 -3.26 11.80
CA ARG A 39 2.15 -3.37 10.63
C ARG A 39 1.32 -3.45 9.35
N ASN A 40 1.76 -2.75 8.31
CA ASN A 40 1.06 -2.75 7.01
C ASN A 40 0.94 -4.14 6.37
N SER A 41 1.90 -5.02 6.65
CA SER A 41 1.91 -6.41 6.18
C SER A 41 2.10 -7.33 7.39
N GLU A 42 0.99 -7.93 7.83
CA GLU A 42 0.99 -8.96 8.87
C GLU A 42 0.61 -10.30 8.23
N GLN A 43 1.38 -11.33 8.54
CA GLN A 43 1.02 -12.70 8.20
C GLN A 43 0.04 -13.18 9.27
N SER A 44 -1.18 -13.47 8.86
CA SER A 44 -2.22 -14.02 9.75
C SER A 44 -1.97 -15.53 9.97
N GLU A 45 -2.53 -16.07 11.05
CA GLU A 45 -2.36 -17.49 11.45
C GLU A 45 -2.87 -18.48 10.39
N ASP A 46 -3.79 -18.04 9.54
CA ASP A 46 -4.31 -18.76 8.36
C ASP A 46 -3.32 -18.76 7.16
N GLY A 47 -2.12 -18.20 7.32
CA GLY A 47 -1.12 -18.07 6.28
C GLY A 47 -1.40 -16.96 5.25
N LYS A 48 -2.53 -16.26 5.36
CA LYS A 48 -2.89 -15.16 4.45
C LYS A 48 -2.19 -13.87 4.89
N VAL A 49 -1.59 -13.16 3.93
CA VAL A 49 -1.05 -11.82 4.18
C VAL A 49 -2.19 -10.83 4.08
N ARG A 50 -2.53 -10.18 5.20
CA ARG A 50 -3.50 -9.08 5.19
C ARG A 50 -2.74 -7.79 5.01
N PHE A 51 -3.13 -7.03 3.98
CA PHE A 51 -2.53 -5.73 3.70
C PHE A 51 -3.45 -4.65 4.22
N PHE A 52 -3.11 -4.06 5.36
CA PHE A 52 -3.96 -3.07 6.02
C PHE A 52 -4.31 -1.87 5.09
N PRO A 53 -3.38 -1.33 4.28
CA PRO A 53 -3.70 -0.21 3.40
C PRO A 53 -4.79 -0.50 2.38
N SER A 54 -4.95 -1.74 1.89
CA SER A 54 -6.02 -2.04 0.93
C SER A 54 -7.39 -1.96 1.57
N TRP A 55 -7.52 -2.52 2.76
CA TRP A 55 -8.73 -2.41 3.56
C TRP A 55 -9.01 -0.96 3.98
N ALA A 56 -7.99 -0.22 4.43
CA ALA A 56 -8.17 1.19 4.79
C ALA A 56 -8.63 2.03 3.58
N ALA A 57 -8.04 1.82 2.40
CA ALA A 57 -8.43 2.54 1.20
C ALA A 57 -9.87 2.25 0.74
N SER A 58 -10.33 0.99 0.83
CA SER A 58 -11.73 0.66 0.51
C SER A 58 -12.70 1.33 1.47
N GLN A 59 -12.36 1.35 2.76
CA GLN A 59 -13.12 2.05 3.79
C GLN A 59 -13.21 3.55 3.47
N ILE A 60 -12.10 4.24 3.23
CA ILE A 60 -12.09 5.70 3.00
C ILE A 60 -12.83 6.14 1.73
N SER A 61 -12.91 5.27 0.73
CA SER A 61 -13.58 5.56 -0.54
C SER A 61 -15.11 5.56 -0.48
N THR A 62 -15.70 4.95 0.56
CA THR A 62 -17.15 4.89 0.74
C THR A 62 -17.61 6.09 1.57
N ALA A 63 -18.64 6.81 1.11
CA ALA A 63 -19.07 8.09 1.70
C ALA A 63 -19.65 7.98 3.13
N GLU A 64 -19.99 6.77 3.59
CA GLU A 64 -20.65 6.49 4.88
C GLU A 64 -19.73 5.81 5.91
N THR A 65 -18.41 5.85 5.71
CA THR A 65 -17.51 5.01 6.50
C THR A 65 -17.19 5.54 7.88
N ASP A 66 -17.24 4.65 8.86
CA ASP A 66 -16.68 4.85 10.19
C ASP A 66 -15.14 4.81 10.15
N VAL A 67 -14.51 5.97 10.00
CA VAL A 67 -13.05 6.12 9.98
C VAL A 67 -12.43 5.74 11.33
N LEU A 68 -13.18 5.77 12.44
CA LEU A 68 -12.67 5.34 13.75
C LEU A 68 -12.32 3.85 13.77
N SER A 69 -12.93 3.04 12.90
CA SER A 69 -12.55 1.63 12.74
C SER A 69 -11.11 1.42 12.25
N LEU A 70 -10.49 2.45 11.68
CA LEU A 70 -9.10 2.44 11.22
C LEU A 70 -8.10 2.79 12.32
N LEU A 71 -8.57 3.40 13.41
CA LEU A 71 -7.73 3.94 14.48
C LEU A 71 -7.10 2.83 15.32
N ASP A 72 -5.87 3.07 15.81
CA ASP A 72 -5.21 2.21 16.79
C ASP A 72 -6.15 1.93 17.98
N PRO A 73 -6.51 0.65 18.24
CA PRO A 73 -7.37 0.29 19.35
C PRO A 73 -6.86 0.75 20.71
N ARG A 74 -5.55 0.98 20.85
CA ARG A 74 -4.93 1.47 22.09
C ARG A 74 -5.26 2.93 22.40
N LEU A 75 -5.75 3.68 21.40
CA LEU A 75 -6.21 5.06 21.58
C LEU A 75 -7.66 5.12 22.09
N ASP A 76 -8.39 4.01 22.15
CA ASP A 76 -9.75 3.93 22.70
C ASP A 76 -10.71 4.99 22.11
N GLY A 77 -10.62 5.21 20.79
CA GLY A 77 -11.43 6.21 20.09
C GLY A 77 -11.03 7.67 20.35
N ASN A 78 -9.95 7.93 21.10
CA ASN A 78 -9.48 9.27 21.41
C ASN A 78 -8.69 9.89 20.25
N ALA A 79 -9.42 10.30 19.20
CA ALA A 79 -8.89 11.04 18.08
C ALA A 79 -9.93 12.03 17.54
N ASP A 80 -9.45 13.14 16.99
CA ASP A 80 -10.31 14.04 16.22
C ASP A 80 -10.66 13.37 14.87
N ILE A 81 -11.97 13.21 14.62
CA ILE A 81 -12.47 12.50 13.44
C ILE A 81 -12.07 13.22 12.14
N GLN A 82 -12.01 14.56 12.14
CA GLN A 82 -11.64 15.34 10.95
C GLN A 82 -10.16 15.18 10.64
N GLU A 83 -9.30 15.25 11.66
CA GLU A 83 -7.85 15.02 11.52
C GLU A 83 -7.57 13.59 11.06
N LEU A 84 -8.22 12.61 11.68
CA LEU A 84 -8.09 11.21 11.30
C LEU A 84 -8.50 10.98 9.84
N THR A 85 -9.67 11.50 9.45
CA THR A 85 -10.16 11.42 8.07
C THR A 85 -9.17 12.06 7.09
N ARG A 86 -8.58 13.19 7.46
CA ARG A 86 -7.62 13.91 6.62
C ARG A 86 -6.33 13.10 6.43
N ILE A 87 -5.76 12.56 7.50
CA ILE A 87 -4.56 11.72 7.45
C ILE A 87 -4.82 10.50 6.56
N CYS A 88 -5.96 9.84 6.76
CA CYS A 88 -6.41 8.70 5.96
C CYS A 88 -6.50 9.04 4.46
N ARG A 89 -7.12 10.17 4.10
CA ARG A 89 -7.20 10.62 2.69
C ARG A 89 -5.83 10.91 2.09
N VAL A 90 -4.96 11.59 2.82
CA VAL A 90 -3.58 11.86 2.40
C VAL A 90 -2.83 10.56 2.16
N ALA A 91 -2.92 9.61 3.08
CA ALA A 91 -2.28 8.31 2.96
C ALA A 91 -2.72 7.60 1.67
N CYS A 92 -4.03 7.56 1.38
CA CYS A 92 -4.56 7.01 0.13
C CYS A 92 -4.04 7.70 -1.14
N TRP A 93 -3.93 9.04 -1.14
CA TRP A 93 -3.35 9.79 -2.27
C TRP A 93 -1.85 9.50 -2.45
N CYS A 94 -1.12 9.32 -1.35
CA CYS A 94 0.30 9.01 -1.38
C CYS A 94 0.59 7.61 -1.94
N VAL A 95 -0.29 6.63 -1.73
CA VAL A 95 -0.08 5.23 -2.15
C VAL A 95 -0.67 4.87 -3.52
N GLN A 96 -0.99 5.87 -4.36
CA GLN A 96 -1.47 5.63 -5.72
C GLN A 96 -0.41 4.90 -6.56
N ASP A 97 -0.85 3.99 -7.44
CA ASP A 97 0.06 3.21 -8.28
C ASP A 97 0.86 4.09 -9.23
N ASP A 98 0.14 4.97 -9.93
CA ASP A 98 0.74 5.94 -10.83
C ASP A 98 1.27 7.13 -10.01
N GLU A 99 2.60 7.32 -10.09
CA GLU A 99 3.32 8.36 -9.37
C GLU A 99 2.86 9.79 -9.72
N ALA A 100 2.24 9.99 -10.88
CA ALA A 100 1.70 11.28 -11.30
C ALA A 100 0.53 11.73 -10.41
N HIS A 101 -0.24 10.78 -9.86
CA HIS A 101 -1.36 11.07 -8.96
C HIS A 101 -0.93 11.30 -7.52
N ARG A 102 0.29 10.92 -7.16
CA ARG A 102 0.80 11.14 -5.80
C ARG A 102 1.07 12.63 -5.58
N PRO A 103 0.66 13.24 -4.45
CA PRO A 103 0.97 14.63 -4.15
C PRO A 103 2.49 14.83 -3.97
N SER A 104 2.94 16.07 -4.06
CA SER A 104 4.29 16.43 -3.56
C SER A 104 4.29 16.46 -2.03
N MET A 105 5.47 16.29 -1.41
CA MET A 105 5.59 16.41 0.05
C MET A 105 5.16 17.80 0.56
N GLY A 106 5.37 18.86 -0.22
CA GLY A 106 4.86 20.19 0.13
C GLY A 106 3.33 20.24 0.20
N GLN A 107 2.64 19.61 -0.77
CA GLN A 107 1.18 19.49 -0.75
C GLN A 107 0.69 18.61 0.41
N VAL A 108 1.41 17.52 0.73
CA VAL A 108 1.12 16.67 1.88
C VAL A 108 1.12 17.49 3.18
N VAL A 109 2.14 18.33 3.39
CA VAL A 109 2.22 19.22 4.56
C VAL A 109 1.07 20.23 4.57
N GLN A 110 0.84 20.94 3.46
CA GLN A 110 -0.25 21.92 3.36
C GLN A 110 -1.62 21.32 3.72
N ILE A 111 -1.86 20.10 3.27
CA ILE A 111 -3.08 19.39 3.61
C ILE A 111 -3.13 19.10 5.11
N LEU A 112 -2.08 18.50 5.69
CA LEU A 112 -2.07 18.11 7.10
C LEU A 112 -2.17 19.33 8.04
N GLU A 113 -1.62 20.47 7.66
CA GLU A 113 -1.72 21.75 8.38
C GLU A 113 -3.04 22.50 8.16
N VAL A 114 -4.01 21.91 7.44
CA VAL A 114 -5.34 22.49 7.16
C VAL A 114 -5.25 23.79 6.34
N VAL A 115 -4.21 23.91 5.53
CA VAL A 115 -4.06 25.01 4.57
C VAL A 115 -4.83 24.71 3.28
N SER A 116 -5.15 23.43 3.03
CA SER A 116 -5.81 22.93 1.82
C SER A 116 -6.77 21.76 2.11
N ASP A 117 -7.94 21.73 1.47
CA ASP A 117 -8.89 20.61 1.54
C ASP A 117 -8.51 19.45 0.59
N VAL A 118 -8.92 18.23 0.96
CA VAL A 118 -8.63 16.99 0.22
C VAL A 118 -9.90 16.35 -0.29
N ASN A 119 -10.02 16.25 -1.62
CA ASN A 119 -11.04 15.44 -2.27
C ASN A 119 -10.83 13.95 -1.99
N LEU A 120 -11.90 13.16 -2.12
CA LEU A 120 -11.82 11.71 -1.94
C LEU A 120 -10.78 11.10 -2.91
N PRO A 121 -9.80 10.34 -2.40
CA PRO A 121 -8.84 9.65 -3.24
C PRO A 121 -9.50 8.48 -3.98
N PRO A 122 -9.09 8.20 -5.23
CA PRO A 122 -9.44 6.93 -5.86
C PRO A 122 -8.77 5.77 -5.11
N ILE A 123 -9.38 4.59 -5.11
CA ILE A 123 -8.72 3.39 -4.57
C ILE A 123 -7.59 3.01 -5.53
N PRO A 124 -6.32 2.90 -5.08
CA PRO A 124 -5.23 2.40 -5.91
C PRO A 124 -5.55 0.98 -6.45
N ARG A 125 -5.25 0.69 -7.72
CA ARG A 125 -5.58 -0.61 -8.33
C ARG A 125 -4.83 -1.76 -7.68
N SER A 126 -3.57 -1.56 -7.28
CA SER A 126 -2.82 -2.57 -6.53
C SER A 126 -3.54 -3.00 -5.25
N LEU A 127 -4.23 -2.07 -4.59
CA LEU A 127 -5.02 -2.34 -3.39
C LEU A 127 -6.32 -3.09 -3.69
N GLN A 128 -6.93 -2.85 -4.85
CA GLN A 128 -8.13 -3.59 -5.30
C GLN A 128 -7.81 -5.06 -5.56
N VAL A 129 -6.66 -5.35 -6.18
CA VAL A 129 -6.22 -6.73 -6.47
C VAL A 129 -5.93 -7.53 -5.20
N LEU A 130 -5.45 -6.90 -4.12
CA LEU A 130 -5.29 -7.56 -2.82
C LEU A 130 -6.61 -7.72 -2.04
N GLY A 131 -7.67 -7.03 -2.44
CA GLY A 131 -9.00 -7.12 -1.83
C GLY A 131 -9.86 -8.25 -2.42
N ASP A 132 -9.73 -8.53 -3.71
CA ASP A 132 -10.66 -9.41 -4.44
C ASP A 132 -10.17 -10.85 -4.68
N ASP A 133 -8.88 -11.18 -4.55
CA ASP A 133 -8.38 -12.55 -4.79
C ASP A 133 -7.66 -13.15 -3.57
N GLN A 134 -8.37 -14.02 -2.85
CA GLN A 134 -7.78 -14.92 -1.85
C GLN A 134 -7.02 -16.12 -2.43
N GLU A 135 -6.81 -16.21 -3.75
CA GLU A 135 -6.13 -17.34 -4.36
C GLU A 135 -4.95 -16.87 -5.24
N HIS A 136 -3.75 -17.34 -4.89
CA HIS A 136 -2.48 -17.23 -5.64
C HIS A 136 -1.73 -15.87 -5.63
N ILE A 137 -1.10 -15.56 -4.48
CA ILE A 137 0.14 -14.77 -4.48
C ILE A 137 1.28 -15.68 -4.98
N ILE A 138 1.62 -15.60 -6.27
CA ILE A 138 2.91 -16.13 -6.76
C ILE A 138 3.98 -15.14 -6.33
N PHE A 139 4.60 -15.40 -5.18
CA PHE A 139 5.85 -14.77 -4.82
C PHE A 139 6.90 -15.32 -5.79
N PHE A 140 7.39 -14.49 -6.72
CA PHE A 140 8.55 -14.85 -7.55
C PHE A 140 9.76 -15.03 -6.65
N THR A 141 9.96 -16.24 -6.13
CA THR A 141 11.25 -16.72 -5.67
C THR A 141 12.08 -17.00 -6.92
N GLU A 142 13.14 -16.22 -7.10
CA GLU A 142 14.25 -16.58 -7.99
C GLU A 142 14.68 -18.02 -7.65
N SER A 143 14.44 -18.95 -8.58
CA SER A 143 15.14 -20.23 -8.59
C SER A 143 16.11 -20.18 -9.75
N SER A 144 17.38 -20.04 -9.37
CA SER A 144 18.57 -20.15 -10.20
C SER A 144 18.44 -21.32 -11.19
N SER A 145 18.59 -21.02 -12.48
CA SER A 145 18.60 -22.00 -13.54
C SER A 145 19.91 -22.78 -13.56
N SER A 146 19.88 -24.07 -13.20
CA SER A 146 20.88 -25.03 -13.67
C SER A 146 20.27 -25.83 -14.83
N GLN A 147 20.67 -25.44 -16.04
CA GLN A 147 20.39 -26.17 -17.28
C GLN A 147 21.04 -27.56 -17.23
N SER A 148 20.30 -28.61 -17.59
CA SER A 148 20.90 -29.78 -18.23
C SER A 148 20.07 -30.16 -19.46
N SER A 149 20.74 -30.01 -20.60
CA SER A 149 20.28 -30.17 -21.98
C SER A 149 19.63 -31.51 -22.30
N HIS A 150 18.55 -31.46 -23.08
CA HIS A 150 18.09 -32.56 -23.92
C HIS A 150 19.22 -33.08 -24.82
N ARG A 151 19.44 -34.40 -24.82
CA ARG A 151 19.92 -35.12 -26.01
C ARG A 151 18.93 -36.21 -26.38
N ARG A 152 18.28 -35.97 -27.52
CA ARG A 152 17.51 -36.92 -28.32
C ARG A 152 18.50 -37.86 -29.01
N SER A 153 18.26 -39.17 -29.02
CA SER A 153 18.81 -40.05 -30.05
C SER A 153 17.93 -41.27 -30.29
N ASN A 154 17.75 -41.57 -31.57
CA ASN A 154 16.79 -42.49 -32.17
C ASN A 154 17.24 -43.97 -32.13
N ASN A 155 16.27 -44.84 -32.45
CA ASN A 155 16.35 -46.18 -33.07
C ASN A 155 17.10 -47.31 -32.33
N THR A 156 16.42 -48.42 -32.07
CA THR A 156 16.41 -49.63 -32.94
C THR A 156 15.17 -50.47 -32.60
#